data_AF-A0A845S0W5-F1
#
_entry.id   AF-A0A845S0W5-F1
#
_cell.length_a   1.000
_cell.length_b   1.000
_cell.length_c   1.000
_cell.angle_alpha   90.00
_cell.angle_beta   90.00
_cell.angle_gamma   90.00
#
_symmetry.space_group_name_H-M   'P 1'
#
loop_
_entity.id
_entity.type
_entity.pdbx_description
1 polymer ?
#
loop_
_entity_poly.entity_id
_entity_poly.type
_entity_poly.pdbx_seq_one_letter_code
_entity_poly.pdbx_strand_id
1 'polypeptide(L)'
;VISSNIVTSFLSKNKENLSINKTLNYYKKYKNCILIIIRDELVKNNLNNKKESSLRNYGIGAQILRSLNIRKMILISKSKKNIIGLDGFGIKIVKQEFIK
;
A
#
# COMPACT_ATOMS: atom_id res chain seq x y z
N VAL A 1 0.16 -0.32 0.62
CA VAL A 1 -0.71 -0.21 -0.58
C VAL A 1 -2.13 -0.54 -0.15
N ILE A 2 -3.00 0.45 -0.10
CA ILE A 2 -4.43 0.25 0.17
C ILE A 2 -5.13 -0.01 -1.17
N SER A 3 -6.07 -0.95 -1.22
CA SER A 3 -6.82 -1.24 -2.45
C SER A 3 -7.76 -0.09 -2.84
N SER A 4 -7.97 0.08 -4.14
CA SER A 4 -8.80 1.11 -4.76
C SER A 4 -10.22 1.21 -4.18
N ASN A 5 -10.83 0.08 -3.76
CA ASN A 5 -12.16 0.06 -3.15
C ASN A 5 -12.23 0.73 -1.75
N ILE A 6 -11.11 0.87 -1.05
CA ILE A 6 -11.03 1.46 0.31
C ILE A 6 -10.78 2.99 0.22
N VAL A 7 -10.26 3.45 -0.92
CA VAL A 7 -9.93 4.87 -1.16
C VAL A 7 -11.19 5.67 -1.46
N THR A 8 -12.10 5.11 -2.25
CA THR A 8 -13.38 5.75 -2.56
C THR A 8 -14.22 5.95 -1.31
N SER A 9 -14.20 5.00 -0.38
CA SER A 9 -14.89 5.13 0.92
C SER A 9 -14.16 6.03 1.91
N PHE A 10 -12.83 6.14 1.83
CA PHE A 10 -12.05 7.10 2.61
C PHE A 10 -12.35 8.56 2.20
N LEU A 11 -12.42 8.83 0.90
CA LEU A 11 -12.63 10.19 0.38
C LEU A 11 -14.09 10.65 0.48
N SER A 12 -15.06 9.74 0.44
CA SER A 12 -16.49 10.08 0.39
C SER A 12 -17.13 10.44 1.73
N LYS A 13 -16.37 10.55 2.84
CA LYS A 13 -16.89 10.90 4.18
C LYS A 13 -18.03 10.01 4.71
N ASN A 14 -18.35 8.92 4.02
CA ASN A 14 -19.35 7.96 4.48
C ASN A 14 -18.76 7.09 5.59
N LYS A 15 -19.45 7.15 6.74
CA LYS A 15 -19.16 6.54 8.03
C LYS A 15 -18.54 5.13 7.95
N GLU A 16 -17.50 4.95 8.79
CA GLU A 16 -17.14 3.70 9.45
C GLU A 16 -16.59 2.55 8.59
N ASN A 17 -15.51 2.79 7.86
CA ASN A 17 -14.59 1.69 7.58
C ASN A 17 -13.71 1.43 8.81
N LEU A 18 -14.17 0.54 9.70
CA LEU A 18 -13.48 0.13 10.93
C LEU A 18 -12.00 -0.24 10.66
N SER A 19 -11.73 -0.87 9.51
CA SER A 19 -10.36 -1.26 9.12
C SER A 19 -9.44 -0.08 8.76
N ILE A 20 -10.00 1.03 8.28
CA ILE A 20 -9.24 2.26 8.00
C ILE A 20 -8.92 2.98 9.31
N ASN A 21 -9.90 3.13 10.20
CA ASN A 21 -9.68 3.76 11.51
C ASN A 21 -8.63 3.02 12.32
N LYS A 22 -8.65 1.67 12.29
CA LYS A 22 -7.57 0.85 12.87
C LYS A 22 -6.21 1.15 12.26
N THR A 23 -6.14 1.25 10.93
CA THR A 23 -4.89 1.56 10.21
C THR A 23 -4.38 2.96 10.59
N LEU A 24 -5.25 3.97 10.58
CA LEU A 24 -4.90 5.34 10.96
C LEU A 24 -4.46 5.43 12.43
N ASN A 25 -5.16 4.76 13.35
CA ASN A 25 -4.76 4.72 14.75
C ASN A 25 -3.42 4.00 14.95
N TYR A 26 -3.14 2.96 14.16
CA TYR A 26 -1.83 2.31 14.17
C TYR A 26 -0.74 3.26 13.66
N TYR A 27 -1.03 4.02 12.60
CA TYR A 27 -0.07 4.95 11.98
C TYR A 27 0.30 6.09 12.93
N LYS A 28 -0.61 6.52 13.82
CA LYS A 28 -0.32 7.50 14.88
C LYS A 28 0.86 7.11 15.79
N LYS A 29 1.22 5.82 15.88
CA LYS A 29 2.38 5.35 16.66
C LYS A 29 3.71 5.75 16.05
N TYR A 30 3.75 6.09 14.76
CA TYR A 30 4.96 6.43 14.03
C TYR A 30 5.00 7.92 13.74
N LYS A 31 6.11 8.57 14.11
CA LYS A 31 6.34 9.98 13.79
C LYS A 31 6.41 10.24 12.27
N ASN A 32 7.02 9.30 11.54
CA ASN A 32 7.20 9.38 10.09
C ASN A 32 6.48 8.20 9.45
N CYS A 33 5.39 8.47 8.72
CA CYS A 33 4.67 7.45 7.98
C CYS A 33 4.21 8.01 6.63
N ILE A 34 4.14 7.13 5.63
CA ILE A 34 3.68 7.49 4.29
C ILE A 34 2.57 6.55 3.89
N LEU A 35 1.46 7.13 3.44
CA LEU A 35 0.33 6.41 2.91
C LEU A 35 0.28 6.60 1.39
N ILE A 36 0.64 5.55 0.65
CA ILE A 36 0.54 5.54 -0.81
C ILE A 36 -0.77 4.90 -1.23
N ILE A 37 -1.54 5.68 -1.99
CA ILE A 37 -2.80 5.30 -2.60
C ILE A 37 -2.59 5.24 -4.12
N ILE A 38 -2.78 4.07 -4.71
CA ILE A 38 -2.67 3.87 -6.16
C ILE A 38 -4.07 3.56 -6.67
N ARG A 39 -4.59 4.45 -7.51
CA ARG A 39 -5.86 4.23 -8.21
C ARG A 39 -5.57 3.39 -9.46
N ASP A 40 -6.13 2.19 -9.51
CA ASP A 40 -6.05 1.34 -10.70
C ASP A 40 -7.45 1.22 -11.30
N GLU A 41 -7.70 1.96 -12.38
CA GLU A 41 -9.00 2.02 -13.06
C GLU A 41 -9.25 0.76 -13.92
N LEU A 42 -8.19 0.00 -14.23
CA LEU A 42 -8.24 -1.16 -15.13
C LEU A 42 -8.75 -2.45 -14.47
N VAL A 43 -8.89 -2.47 -13.14
CA VAL A 43 -9.36 -3.65 -12.38
C VAL A 43 -10.83 -4.00 -12.69
N LYS A 44 -11.60 -3.08 -13.27
CA LYS A 44 -13.02 -3.28 -13.56
C LYS A 44 -13.31 -4.27 -14.71
N ASN A 45 -12.36 -4.51 -15.62
CA ASN A 45 -12.72 -5.14 -16.90
C ASN A 45 -12.23 -6.59 -17.12
N ASN A 46 -11.28 -7.14 -16.34
CA ASN A 46 -10.81 -8.51 -16.54
C ASN A 46 -10.33 -9.17 -15.23
N LEU A 47 -11.02 -10.23 -14.79
CA LEU A 47 -10.70 -11.00 -13.56
C LEU A 47 -9.35 -11.73 -13.64
N ASN A 48 -8.83 -11.98 -14.85
CA ASN A 48 -7.65 -12.81 -15.08
C ASN A 48 -6.31 -12.07 -14.86
N ASN A 49 -6.29 -10.73 -14.85
CA ASN A 49 -5.05 -9.94 -14.81
C ASN A 49 -4.71 -9.38 -13.42
N LYS A 50 -5.32 -9.89 -12.33
CA LYS A 50 -5.12 -9.37 -10.97
C LYS A 50 -3.67 -9.45 -10.48
N LYS A 51 -2.93 -10.51 -10.86
CA LYS A 51 -1.50 -10.66 -10.47
C LYS A 51 -0.62 -9.62 -11.16
N GLU A 52 -0.82 -9.41 -12.45
CA GLU A 52 -0.06 -8.43 -13.24
C GLU A 52 -0.34 -7.00 -12.78
N SER A 53 -1.62 -6.65 -12.54
CA SER A 53 -2.02 -5.37 -11.97
C SER A 53 -1.34 -5.13 -10.60
N SER A 54 -1.28 -6.15 -9.73
CA SER A 54 -0.60 -6.03 -8.43
C SER A 54 0.89 -5.75 -8.58
N LEU A 55 1.59 -6.45 -9.49
CA LEU A 55 3.02 -6.23 -9.74
C LEU A 55 3.30 -4.84 -10.32
N ARG A 56 2.48 -4.40 -11.28
CA ARG A 56 2.54 -3.04 -11.83
C ARG A 56 2.35 -1.99 -10.74
N ASN A 57 1.33 -2.15 -9.89
CA ASN A 57 1.08 -1.23 -8.77
C ASN A 57 2.22 -1.23 -7.75
N TYR A 58 2.89 -2.37 -7.52
CA TYR A 58 4.10 -2.39 -6.69
C TYR A 58 5.28 -1.65 -7.34
N GLY A 59 5.47 -1.79 -8.65
CA GLY A 59 6.49 -1.04 -9.39
C GLY A 59 6.30 0.47 -9.28
N ILE A 60 5.07 0.95 -9.48
CA ILE A 60 4.73 2.37 -9.29
C ILE A 60 4.98 2.81 -7.85
N GLY A 61 4.55 2.01 -6.86
CA GLY A 61 4.80 2.29 -5.45
C GLY A 61 6.29 2.40 -5.12
N ALA A 62 7.12 1.52 -5.70
CA ALA A 62 8.57 1.54 -5.51
C ALA A 62 9.22 2.79 -6.11
N GLN A 63 8.79 3.23 -7.29
CA GLN A 63 9.27 4.47 -7.90
C GLN A 63 8.92 5.69 -7.05
N ILE A 64 7.69 5.76 -6.53
CA ILE A 64 7.27 6.84 -5.62
C ILE A 64 8.15 6.88 -4.36
N LEU A 65 8.35 5.73 -3.71
CA LEU A 65 9.19 5.62 -2.52
C LEU A 65 10.63 6.06 -2.79
N ARG A 66 11.19 5.68 -3.93
CA ARG A 66 12.53 6.10 -4.37
C ARG A 66 12.60 7.61 -4.59
N SER A 67 11.61 8.21 -5.24
CA SER A 67 11.54 9.67 -5.46
C SER A 67 11.41 10.46 -4.15
N LEU A 68 10.79 9.86 -3.13
CA LEU A 68 10.75 10.40 -1.75
C LEU A 68 12.02 10.08 -0.95
N ASN A 69 13.05 9.52 -1.59
CA ASN A 69 14.34 9.14 -1.02
C ASN A 69 14.25 8.14 0.14
N ILE A 70 13.22 7.29 0.14
CA ILE A 70 13.01 6.26 1.17
C ILE A 70 13.73 4.99 0.75
N ARG A 71 14.75 4.61 1.52
CA ARG A 71 15.57 3.42 1.23
C ARG A 71 15.31 2.26 2.21
N LYS A 72 14.77 2.55 3.38
CA LYS A 72 14.46 1.58 4.43
C LYS A 72 13.09 1.88 5.01
N MET A 73 12.21 0.88 5.09
CA MET A 73 10.86 1.07 5.63
C MET A 73 10.33 -0.15 6.37
N ILE A 74 9.39 0.10 7.28
CA ILE A 74 8.53 -0.94 7.85
C ILE A 74 7.29 -1.03 6.96
N LEU A 75 7.02 -2.22 6.42
CA LEU A 75 5.82 -2.45 5.64
C LEU A 75 4.68 -2.86 6.54
N ILE A 76 3.58 -2.12 6.46
CA ILE A 76 2.32 -2.47 7.12
C ILE A 76 1.40 -3.17 6.11
N SER A 77 0.93 -4.37 6.46
CA SER A 77 0.06 -5.19 5.58
C SER A 77 -1.00 -5.96 6.40
N LYS A 78 -2.08 -6.41 5.76
CA LYS A 78 -3.06 -7.32 6.40
C LYS A 78 -2.66 -8.79 6.29
N SER A 79 -1.78 -9.12 5.36
CA SER A 79 -1.32 -10.50 5.10
C SER A 79 0.12 -10.53 4.66
N LYS A 80 0.78 -11.69 4.81
CA LYS A 80 2.13 -11.91 4.30
C LYS A 80 2.11 -11.75 2.79
N LYS A 81 3.00 -10.92 2.27
CA LYS A 81 3.12 -10.61 0.84
C LYS A 81 4.57 -10.89 0.44
N ASN A 82 4.75 -11.72 -0.57
CA ASN A 82 6.06 -11.92 -1.18
C ASN A 82 6.30 -10.73 -2.12
N ILE A 83 7.05 -9.74 -1.63
CA ILE A 83 7.37 -8.55 -2.40
C ILE A 83 8.77 -8.74 -2.95
N ILE A 84 8.85 -8.87 -4.26
CA ILE A 84 10.07 -9.13 -5.00
C ILE A 84 10.38 -7.88 -5.83
N GLY A 85 11.66 -7.57 -6.02
CA GLY A 85 12.11 -6.51 -6.94
C GLY A 85 12.22 -5.11 -6.34
N LEU A 86 11.93 -4.90 -5.06
CA LEU A 86 12.18 -3.61 -4.38
C LEU A 86 13.68 -3.27 -4.28
N ASP A 87 14.54 -4.29 -4.24
CA ASP A 87 15.99 -4.10 -4.19
C ASP A 87 16.52 -3.37 -5.43
N GLY A 88 15.91 -3.61 -6.61
CA GLY A 88 16.23 -2.89 -7.85
C GLY A 88 15.87 -1.39 -7.80
N PHE A 89 15.03 -0.98 -6.86
CA PHE A 89 14.71 0.41 -6.58
C PHE A 89 15.51 0.99 -5.41
N GLY A 90 16.42 0.22 -4.81
CA GLY A 90 17.19 0.62 -3.63
C GLY A 90 16.36 0.69 -2.35
N ILE A 91 15.26 -0.06 -2.27
CA ILE A 91 14.31 -0.06 -1.16
C ILE A 91 14.39 -1.39 -0.41
N LYS A 92 14.72 -1.31 0.89
CA LYS A 92 14.76 -2.46 1.78
C LYS A 92 13.61 -2.42 2.79
N ILE A 93 12.82 -3.49 2.84
CA ILE A 93 11.85 -3.69 3.92
C ILE A 93 12.62 -4.22 5.13
N VAL A 94 12.69 -3.44 6.21
CA VAL A 94 13.42 -3.84 7.43
C VAL A 94 12.56 -4.66 8.37
N LYS A 95 11.24 -4.51 8.28
CA LYS A 95 10.25 -5.25 9.08
C LYS A 95 8.92 -5.26 8.34
N GLN A 96 8.17 -6.35 8.48
CA GLN A 96 6.78 -6.40 8.07
C GLN A 96 5.88 -6.55 9.30
N GLU A 97 4.90 -5.67 9.43
CA GLU A 97 3.95 -5.65 10.53
C GLU A 97 2.53 -5.87 10.02
N PHE A 98 1.72 -6.54 10.86
CA PHE A 98 0.38 -6.95 10.50
C PHE A 98 -0.67 -6.25 11.35
N ILE A 99 -1.66 -5.64 10.69
CA ILE A 99 -2.82 -5.04 11.35
C ILE A 99 -4.02 -5.97 11.13
N LYS A 100 -4.60 -6.46 12.24
CA LYS A 100 -5.81 -7.31 12.26
C LYS A 100 -7.10 -6.49 12.38
#